data_AF-A0AAE1S1C4-F1
#
_entry.id   AF-A0AAE1S1C4-F1
#
_cell.length_a   1.000
_cell.length_b   1.000
_cell.length_c   1.000
_cell.angle_alpha   90.00
_cell.angle_beta   90.00
_cell.angle_gamma   90.00
#
_symmetry.space_group_name_H-M   'P 1'
#
loop_
_entity.id
_entity.type
_entity.pdbx_description
1 polymer ?
#
loop_
_entity_poly.entity_id
_entity_poly.type
_entity_poly.pdbx_seq_one_letter_code
_entity_poly.pdbx_strand_id
1 'polypeptide(L)'
;MESYVDEEVQNSETTNDSQISLFLRVSKKSEPSWELGVTAYAEQIVIDTLTFKDPNAKDEISYQGPAFRDLDENHQKTIYKYLETRVIKPSTIHFLHEYMINKDVKEYIMWLKNFKKLIET
;
A
#
# COMPACT_ATOMS: atom_id res chain seq x y z
N MET A 1 -10.80 9.87 46.76
CA MET A 1 -12.01 9.32 46.12
C MET A 1 -11.79 9.43 44.63
N GLU A 2 -11.67 8.29 43.98
CA GLU A 2 -11.41 8.14 42.56
C GLU A 2 -12.50 8.80 41.70
N SER A 3 -12.13 9.21 40.49
CA SER A 3 -12.85 8.73 39.32
C SER A 3 -11.88 8.74 38.14
N TYR A 4 -11.30 7.57 37.87
CA TYR A 4 -10.80 7.23 36.55
C TYR A 4 -12.02 7.27 35.63
N VAL A 5 -12.05 8.21 34.70
CA VAL A 5 -12.96 8.14 33.57
C VAL A 5 -12.28 7.21 32.59
N ASP A 6 -12.69 5.94 32.58
CA ASP A 6 -12.49 5.05 31.44
C ASP A 6 -13.17 5.71 30.25
N GLU A 7 -12.39 6.37 29.39
CA GLU A 7 -12.81 6.61 28.03
C GLU A 7 -12.83 5.23 27.36
N GLU A 8 -14.00 4.59 27.39
CA GLU A 8 -14.33 3.53 26.45
C GLU A 8 -14.13 4.12 25.06
N VAL A 9 -12.97 3.82 24.47
CA VAL A 9 -12.72 4.03 23.05
C VAL A 9 -13.71 3.13 22.33
N GLN A 10 -14.87 3.69 22.00
CA GLN A 10 -15.84 3.10 21.09
C GLN A 10 -15.14 2.89 19.76
N ASN A 11 -14.58 1.69 19.59
CA ASN A 11 -14.11 1.21 18.30
C ASN A 11 -15.33 0.74 17.50
N SER A 12 -16.16 1.69 17.10
CA SER A 12 -17.27 1.48 16.18
C SER A 12 -17.23 2.62 15.18
N GLU A 13 -17.05 2.27 13.91
CA GLU A 13 -16.96 3.13 12.72
C GLU A 13 -15.55 3.59 12.33
N THR A 14 -14.80 2.75 11.60
CA THR A 14 -13.97 3.17 10.43
C THR A 14 -13.43 1.96 9.65
N THR A 15 -14.19 0.87 9.46
CA THR A 15 -13.73 -0.21 8.56
C THR A 15 -14.02 0.11 7.08
N ASN A 16 -14.96 1.02 6.79
CA ASN A 16 -15.34 1.34 5.41
C ASN A 16 -14.44 2.38 4.72
N ASP A 17 -13.71 3.21 5.46
CA ASP A 17 -12.79 4.22 4.90
C ASP A 17 -11.31 3.84 5.04
N SER A 18 -11.01 2.64 5.54
CA SER A 18 -9.63 2.17 5.60
C SER A 18 -9.14 1.95 4.17
N GLN A 19 -8.14 2.72 3.75
CA GLN A 19 -7.46 2.57 2.48
C GLN A 19 -5.96 2.37 2.70
N ILE A 20 -5.33 1.61 1.82
CA ILE A 20 -3.89 1.38 1.84
C ILE A 20 -3.32 1.75 0.48
N SER A 21 -2.42 2.74 0.47
CA SER A 21 -1.64 3.04 -0.72
C SER A 21 -0.40 2.14 -0.78
N LEU A 22 -0.20 1.51 -1.93
CA LEU A 22 0.80 0.48 -2.17
C LEU A 22 1.52 0.77 -3.49
N PHE A 23 2.79 0.39 -3.58
CA PHE A 23 3.46 0.24 -4.87
C PHE A 23 3.66 -1.25 -5.18
N LEU A 24 3.12 -1.68 -6.31
CA LEU A 24 3.30 -3.04 -6.82
C LEU A 24 4.36 -3.03 -7.92
N ARG A 25 5.45 -3.77 -7.72
CA ARG A 25 6.43 -4.01 -8.78
C ARG A 25 6.23 -5.41 -9.36
N VAL A 26 5.94 -5.49 -10.64
CA VAL A 26 5.86 -6.72 -11.41
C VAL A 26 7.14 -6.85 -12.22
N SER A 27 7.95 -7.86 -11.94
CA SER A 27 9.19 -8.12 -12.67
C SER A 27 9.29 -9.58 -13.09
N LYS A 28 10.03 -9.83 -14.17
CA LYS A 28 10.33 -11.17 -14.64
C LYS A 28 11.83 -11.29 -14.88
N LYS A 29 12.55 -11.97 -13.99
CA LYS A 29 14.02 -12.15 -14.08
C LYS A 29 14.70 -10.80 -14.37
N SER A 30 15.61 -10.76 -15.35
CA SER A 30 16.33 -9.56 -15.79
C SER A 30 15.60 -8.76 -16.89
N GLU A 31 14.29 -8.94 -17.04
CA GLU A 31 13.47 -8.16 -17.98
C GLU A 31 13.00 -6.83 -17.33
N PRO A 32 12.58 -5.84 -18.15
CA PRO A 32 11.89 -4.66 -17.67
C PRO A 32 10.76 -4.97 -16.69
N SER A 33 10.65 -4.16 -15.64
CA SER A 33 9.64 -4.30 -14.60
C SER A 33 8.60 -3.20 -14.69
N TRP A 34 7.38 -3.49 -14.27
CA TRP A 34 6.30 -2.49 -14.24
C TRP A 34 6.04 -2.15 -12.78
N GLU A 35 5.90 -0.87 -12.49
CA GLU A 35 5.47 -0.38 -11.19
C GLU A 35 4.09 0.21 -11.29
N LEU A 36 3.23 -0.14 -10.35
CA LEU A 36 1.88 0.37 -10.24
C LEU A 36 1.71 1.03 -8.88
N GLY A 37 1.28 2.29 -8.86
CA GLY A 37 0.70 2.91 -7.68
C GLY A 37 -0.74 2.43 -7.56
N VAL A 38 -1.08 1.80 -6.44
CA VAL A 38 -2.40 1.23 -6.20
C VAL A 38 -2.92 1.70 -4.85
N THR A 39 -4.15 2.17 -4.83
CA THR A 39 -4.91 2.41 -3.61
C THR A 39 -5.90 1.26 -3.43
N ALA A 40 -5.73 0.50 -2.35
CA ALA A 40 -6.58 -0.62 -1.99
C ALA A 40 -7.60 -0.22 -0.93
N TYR A 41 -8.86 -0.49 -1.22
CA TYR A 41 -10.00 -0.41 -0.31
C TYR A 41 -10.47 -1.83 0.04
N ALA A 42 -11.41 -1.96 0.99
CA ALA A 42 -11.90 -3.25 1.46
C ALA A 42 -12.40 -4.19 0.33
N GLU A 43 -13.09 -3.65 -0.67
CA GLU A 43 -13.71 -4.43 -1.75
C GLU A 43 -13.17 -4.14 -3.15
N GLN A 44 -12.36 -3.09 -3.29
CA GLN A 44 -11.92 -2.62 -4.61
C GLN A 44 -10.51 -2.05 -4.56
N ILE A 45 -9.92 -1.93 -5.74
CA ILE A 45 -8.63 -1.29 -5.92
C ILE A 45 -8.74 -0.23 -7.00
N VAL A 46 -7.92 0.80 -6.88
CA VAL A 46 -7.78 1.85 -7.88
C VAL A 46 -6.31 1.90 -8.26
N ILE A 47 -6.03 1.87 -9.57
CA ILE A 47 -4.68 2.04 -10.10
C ILE A 47 -4.49 3.53 -10.39
N ASP A 48 -3.58 4.15 -9.66
CA ASP A 48 -3.28 5.58 -9.74
C ASP A 48 -2.22 5.85 -10.81
N THR A 49 -1.19 5.02 -10.86
CA THR A 49 -0.06 5.17 -11.79
C THR A 49 0.38 3.82 -12.37
N LEU A 50 0.94 3.87 -13.58
CA LEU A 50 1.55 2.72 -14.24
C LEU A 50 2.84 3.19 -14.93
N THR A 51 3.98 2.71 -14.44
CA THR A 51 5.31 3.05 -14.96
C THR A 51 6.04 1.81 -15.43
N PHE A 52 6.75 1.92 -16.56
CA PHE A 52 7.70 0.91 -17.02
C PHE A 52 9.12 1.29 -16.60
N LYS A 53 9.81 0.38 -15.92
CA LYS A 53 11.20 0.52 -15.52
C LYS A 53 12.08 -0.45 -16.30
N ASP A 54 12.94 0.09 -17.14
CA ASP A 54 14.03 -0.66 -17.77
C ASP A 54 15.20 -0.75 -16.78
N PRO A 55 15.65 -1.96 -16.41
CA PRO A 55 16.78 -2.15 -15.51
C PRO A 55 18.11 -1.57 -16.02
N ASN A 56 18.22 -1.26 -17.32
CA ASN A 56 19.42 -0.68 -17.94
C ASN A 56 19.33 0.83 -18.13
N ALA A 57 18.18 1.46 -17.86
CA ALA A 57 18.04 2.89 -17.99
C ALA A 57 18.74 3.60 -16.82
N LYS A 58 19.53 4.64 -17.10
CA LYS A 58 20.06 5.52 -16.07
C LYS A 58 18.91 6.33 -15.50
N ASP A 59 18.72 6.25 -14.19
CA ASP A 59 17.54 6.66 -13.41
C ASP A 59 17.05 8.12 -13.59
N GLU A 60 17.75 8.98 -14.34
CA GLU A 60 17.46 10.41 -14.31
C GLU A 60 16.20 10.84 -15.09
N ILE A 61 15.80 10.18 -16.19
CA ILE A 61 14.61 10.63 -16.96
C ILE A 61 13.94 9.50 -17.79
N SER A 62 13.67 8.33 -17.20
CA SER A 62 12.89 7.31 -17.90
C SER A 62 11.43 7.74 -18.06
N TYR A 63 10.90 7.65 -19.29
CA TYR A 63 9.51 7.95 -19.60
C TYR A 63 8.58 7.14 -18.68
N GLN A 64 7.72 7.84 -17.94
CA GLN A 64 6.86 7.23 -16.93
C GLN A 64 5.61 6.56 -17.51
N GLY A 65 5.34 6.71 -18.81
CA GLY A 65 4.07 6.29 -19.40
C GLY A 65 2.99 7.37 -19.31
N PRO A 66 1.86 7.17 -20.01
CA PRO A 66 0.67 7.98 -19.85
C PRO A 66 0.02 7.73 -18.48
N ALA A 67 -0.92 8.60 -18.07
CA ALA A 67 -1.74 8.28 -16.91
C ALA A 67 -2.56 7.02 -17.19
N PHE A 68 -2.77 6.17 -16.19
CA PHE A 68 -3.48 4.90 -16.37
C PHE A 68 -4.88 5.10 -16.97
N ARG A 69 -5.58 6.16 -16.56
CA ARG A 69 -6.91 6.55 -17.07
C ARG A 69 -6.94 6.90 -18.55
N ASP A 70 -5.80 7.28 -19.13
CA ASP A 70 -5.69 7.69 -20.53
C ASP A 70 -5.44 6.48 -21.46
N LEU A 71 -5.20 5.28 -20.89
CA LEU A 71 -5.17 4.03 -21.65
C LEU A 71 -6.57 3.67 -22.13
N ASP A 72 -6.69 2.94 -23.24
CA ASP A 72 -7.98 2.38 -23.66
C ASP A 72 -8.52 1.35 -22.65
N GLU A 73 -9.83 1.22 -22.63
CA GLU A 73 -10.53 0.37 -21.67
C GLU A 73 -10.09 -1.09 -21.71
N ASN A 74 -9.68 -1.61 -22.88
CA ASN A 74 -9.28 -3.00 -23.01
C ASN A 74 -7.93 -3.26 -22.31
N HIS A 75 -6.97 -2.35 -22.48
CA HIS A 75 -5.71 -2.42 -21.73
C HIS A 75 -5.93 -2.25 -20.22
N GLN A 76 -6.77 -1.29 -19.80
CA GLN A 76 -7.09 -1.12 -18.38
C GLN A 76 -7.71 -2.39 -17.78
N LYS A 77 -8.74 -2.97 -18.42
CA LYS A 77 -9.40 -4.21 -17.98
C LYS A 77 -8.43 -5.39 -17.88
N THR A 78 -7.48 -5.48 -18.82
CA THR A 78 -6.47 -6.55 -18.82
C THR A 78 -5.54 -6.44 -17.61
N ILE A 79 -5.12 -5.22 -17.26
CA ILE A 79 -4.25 -4.98 -16.10
C ILE A 79 -5.00 -5.28 -14.80
N TYR A 80 -6.24 -4.82 -14.65
CA TYR A 80 -7.07 -5.16 -13.49
C TYR A 80 -7.20 -6.67 -13.30
N LYS A 81 -7.53 -7.40 -14.36
CA LYS A 81 -7.65 -8.87 -14.33
C LYS A 81 -6.34 -9.57 -13.94
N TYR A 82 -5.20 -9.05 -14.43
CA TYR A 82 -3.89 -9.57 -14.06
C TYR A 82 -3.62 -9.44 -12.56
N LEU A 83 -3.92 -8.29 -11.98
CA LEU A 83 -3.68 -8.02 -10.55
C LEU A 83 -4.64 -8.80 -9.65
N GLU A 84 -5.93 -8.86 -10.00
CA GLU A 84 -6.97 -9.60 -9.28
C GLU A 84 -6.63 -11.08 -9.14
N THR A 85 -6.13 -11.69 -10.23
CA THR A 85 -5.79 -13.13 -10.23
C THR A 85 -4.61 -13.46 -9.31
N ARG A 86 -3.69 -12.50 -9.10
CA ARG A 86 -2.37 -12.77 -8.50
C ARG A 86 -2.19 -12.16 -7.12
N VAL A 87 -2.40 -10.86 -6.99
CA VAL A 87 -2.00 -10.06 -5.82
C VAL A 87 -3.22 -9.66 -5.00
N ILE A 88 -4.32 -9.35 -5.67
CA ILE A 88 -5.43 -8.63 -5.08
C ILE A 88 -6.58 -9.59 -4.85
N LYS A 89 -6.30 -10.59 -4.01
CA LYS A 89 -7.32 -11.48 -3.46
C LYS A 89 -7.89 -10.82 -2.21
N PRO A 90 -9.20 -10.98 -1.90
CA PRO A 90 -9.80 -10.43 -0.69
C PRO A 90 -9.03 -10.79 0.59
N SER A 91 -8.51 -12.03 0.66
CA SER A 91 -7.68 -12.47 1.79
C SER A 91 -6.38 -11.67 1.95
N THR A 92 -5.77 -11.24 0.85
CA THR A 92 -4.52 -10.46 0.87
C THR A 92 -4.78 -9.03 1.29
N ILE A 93 -5.85 -8.41 0.77
CA ILE A 93 -6.26 -7.06 1.19
C ILE A 93 -6.58 -7.08 2.69
N HIS A 94 -7.40 -8.03 3.15
CA HIS A 94 -7.76 -8.15 4.56
C HIS A 94 -6.53 -8.28 5.46
N PHE A 95 -5.58 -9.16 5.10
CA PHE A 95 -4.32 -9.29 5.82
C PHE A 95 -3.53 -7.97 5.88
N LEU A 96 -3.48 -7.21 4.78
CA LEU A 96 -2.79 -5.91 4.78
C LEU A 96 -3.46 -4.90 5.71
N HIS A 97 -4.80 -4.86 5.78
CA HIS A 97 -5.51 -4.00 6.74
C HIS A 97 -5.20 -4.39 8.18
N GLU A 98 -5.31 -5.67 8.53
CA GLU A 98 -4.97 -6.16 9.87
C GLU A 98 -3.49 -5.87 10.22
N TYR A 99 -2.58 -6.04 9.26
CA TYR A 99 -1.18 -5.74 9.45
C TYR A 99 -0.96 -4.25 9.74
N MET A 100 -1.59 -3.36 8.97
CA MET A 100 -1.44 -1.91 9.14
C MET A 100 -1.94 -1.45 10.51
N ILE A 101 -3.11 -1.93 10.96
CA ILE A 101 -3.64 -1.62 12.31
C ILE A 101 -2.62 -1.98 13.41
N ASN A 102 -1.95 -3.13 13.26
CA ASN A 102 -0.98 -3.61 14.24
C ASN A 102 0.43 -3.02 14.08
N LYS A 103 0.72 -2.42 12.92
CA LYS A 103 2.04 -1.88 12.60
C LYS A 103 2.31 -0.60 13.38
N ASP A 104 1.34 0.30 13.46
CA ASP A 104 1.50 1.61 14.10
C ASP A 104 1.93 1.48 15.56
N VAL A 105 1.30 0.57 16.30
CA VAL A 105 1.65 0.28 17.70
C VAL A 105 3.08 -0.26 17.83
N LYS A 106 3.48 -1.17 16.94
CA LYS A 106 4.83 -1.75 16.95
C LYS A 106 5.89 -0.71 16.60
N GLU A 107 5.63 0.14 15.60
CA GLU A 107 6.55 1.21 15.19
C GLU A 107 6.69 2.27 16.27
N TYR A 108 5.59 2.65 16.92
CA TYR A 108 5.62 3.58 18.05
C TYR A 108 6.49 3.04 19.21
N ILE A 109 6.30 1.77 19.59
CA ILE A 109 7.12 1.13 20.63
C ILE A 109 8.60 1.09 20.21
N MET A 110 8.88 0.78 18.94
CA MET A 110 10.26 0.77 18.42
C MET A 110 10.88 2.16 18.46
N TRP A 111 10.12 3.18 18.07
CA TRP A 111 10.53 4.57 18.12
C TRP A 111 10.88 5.00 19.55
N LEU A 112 10.04 4.69 20.53
CA LEU A 112 10.31 4.97 21.94
C LEU A 112 11.60 4.29 22.44
N LYS A 113 11.84 3.04 22.04
CA LYS A 113 13.08 2.33 22.39
C LYS A 113 14.32 2.99 21.80
N ASN A 114 14.23 3.46 20.56
CA ASN A 114 15.32 4.18 19.90
C ASN A 114 15.55 5.54 20.54
N PHE A 115 14.48 6.27 20.85
CA PHE A 115 14.55 7.55 21.56
C PHE A 115 15.21 7.40 22.93
N LYS A 116 14.81 6.37 23.70
CA LYS A 116 15.41 6.05 24.99
C LYS A 116 16.92 5.82 24.88
N LYS A 117 17.37 5.04 23.90
CA LYS A 117 18.81 4.83 23.67
C LYS A 117 19.57 6.13 23.36
N LEU A 118 18.96 7.04 22.61
CA LEU A 118 19.57 8.33 22.27
C LEU A 118 19.76 9.23 23.49
N ILE A 119 18.81 9.25 24.43
CA ILE A 119 18.90 10.08 25.64
C ILE A 119 19.74 9.46 26.76
N GLU A 120 19.91 8.14 26.77
CA GLU A 120 20.77 7.40 27.72
C GLU A 120 22.23 7.30 27.24
N THR A 121 22.56 7.92 26.10
CA THR A 121 23.95 8.09 25.60
C THR A 121 24.63 9.24 26.31
#